data_AF-A0A7C5BAM5-F1
#
_entry.id   AF-A0A7C5BAM5-F1
#
_cell.length_a   1.000
_cell.length_b   1.000
_cell.length_c   1.000
_cell.angle_alpha   90.00
_cell.angle_beta   90.00
_cell.angle_gamma   90.00
#
_symmetry.space_group_name_H-M   'P 1'
#
loop_
_entity.id
_entity.type
_entity.pdbx_description
1 polymer ?
#
loop_
_entity_poly.entity_id
_entity_poly.type
_entity_poly.pdbx_seq_one_letter_code
_entity_poly.pdbx_strand_id
1 'polypeptide(L)' 'MLNEISEKIAGEITLSENPGKTIKKWREAFHVSQYELAEYLQVAPSVISDYEGGRRKAPRLLSIKKIVMALIEIDKK' A
#
# COMPACT_ATOMS: atom_id res chain seq x y z
N MET A 1 -4.60 18.85 1.01
CA MET A 1 -4.71 17.76 2.02
C MET A 1 -4.69 16.35 1.42
N LEU A 2 -5.74 15.84 0.77
CA LEU A 2 -5.73 14.43 0.28
C LEU A 2 -4.63 14.13 -0.75
N ASN A 3 -4.33 15.08 -1.64
CA ASN A 3 -3.23 14.96 -2.60
C ASN A 3 -1.86 14.95 -1.91
N GLU A 4 -1.67 15.75 -0.85
CA GLU A 4 -0.38 15.82 -0.13
C GLU A 4 -0.09 14.51 0.62
N ILE A 5 -1.11 13.89 1.20
CA ILE A 5 -0.96 12.59 1.88
C ILE A 5 -0.63 11.49 0.86
N SER A 6 -1.38 11.42 -0.25
CA SER A 6 -1.10 10.42 -1.30
C SER A 6 0.28 10.57 -1.91
N GLU A 7 0.71 11.80 -2.23
CA GLU A 7 2.05 12.10 -2.74
C GLU A 7 3.14 11.70 -1.74
N LYS A 8 2.95 12.01 -0.46
CA LYS A 8 3.89 11.62 0.60
C LYS A 8 4.04 10.10 0.70
N ILE A 9 2.94 9.37 0.75
CA ILE A 9 2.94 7.90 0.84
C ILE A 9 3.62 7.30 -0.39
N ALA A 10 3.23 7.74 -1.59
CA ALA A 10 3.78 7.24 -2.84
C ALA A 10 5.27 7.52 -2.98
N GLY A 11 5.71 8.73 -2.59
CA GLY A 11 7.12 9.12 -2.55
C GLY A 11 7.93 8.26 -1.58
N GLU A 12 7.42 8.04 -0.37
CA GLU A 12 8.11 7.21 0.63
C GLU A 12 8.24 5.75 0.17
N ILE A 13 7.19 5.17 -0.44
CA ILE A 13 7.26 3.81 -1.00
C ILE A 13 8.29 3.73 -2.14
N THR A 14 8.31 4.74 -3.01
CA THR A 14 9.16 4.75 -4.21
C THR A 14 10.64 4.94 -3.87
N LEU A 15 10.95 5.75 -2.87
CA LEU A 15 12.32 6.05 -2.45
C LEU A 15 12.88 5.08 -1.40
N SER A 16 12.05 4.17 -0.89
CA SER A 16 12.45 3.21 0.14
C SER A 16 13.35 2.11 -0.41
N GLU A 17 14.38 1.76 0.35
CA GLU A 17 15.18 0.55 0.12
C GLU A 17 14.36 -0.74 0.27
N ASN A 18 13.25 -0.67 1.02
CA ASN A 18 12.35 -1.79 1.27
C ASN A 18 10.88 -1.37 1.01
N PRO A 19 10.45 -1.22 -0.25
CA PRO A 19 9.10 -0.74 -0.58
C PRO A 19 7.99 -1.57 0.07
N GLY A 20 8.18 -2.89 0.19
CA GLY A 20 7.26 -3.80 0.87
C GLY A 20 7.04 -3.46 2.34
N LYS A 21 8.12 -3.20 3.08
CA LYS A 21 8.03 -2.78 4.49
C LYS A 21 7.38 -1.39 4.61
N THR A 22 7.63 -0.50 3.66
CA THR A 22 6.98 0.82 3.63
C THR A 22 5.49 0.73 3.34
N ILE A 23 5.06 -0.17 2.43
CA ILE A 23 3.63 -0.48 2.21
C ILE A 23 3.00 -0.96 3.52
N LYS A 24 3.65 -1.91 4.21
CA LYS A 24 3.17 -2.44 5.49
C LYS A 24 2.99 -1.33 6.53
N LYS A 25 4.03 -0.49 6.69
CA LYS A 25 4.02 0.66 7.61
C LYS A 25 2.79 1.54 7.39
N TRP A 26 2.53 1.94 6.14
CA TRP A 26 1.39 2.80 5.83
C TRP A 26 0.07 2.08 6.02
N ARG A 27 -0.06 0.83 5.57
CA ARG A 27 -1.27 0.03 5.81
C ARG A 27 -1.62 -0.03 7.30
N GLU A 28 -0.63 -0.27 8.15
CA GLU A 28 -0.81 -0.33 9.61
C GLU A 28 -1.13 1.03 10.22
N ALA A 29 -0.54 2.11 9.70
CA ALA A 29 -0.84 3.48 10.13
C ALA A 29 -2.29 3.90 9.83
N PHE A 30 -2.89 3.35 8.78
CA PHE A 30 -4.32 3.52 8.46
C PHE A 30 -5.22 2.48 9.15
N HIS A 31 -4.67 1.62 10.02
CA HIS A 31 -5.39 0.54 10.70
C HIS A 31 -6.09 -0.47 9.76
N VAL A 32 -5.62 -0.56 8.51
CA VAL A 32 -6.19 -1.45 7.49
C VAL A 32 -5.58 -2.85 7.61
N SER A 33 -6.40 -3.90 7.55
CA SER A 33 -5.87 -5.28 7.54
C SER A 33 -5.35 -5.69 6.15
N GLN A 34 -4.48 -6.71 6.06
CA GLN A 34 -4.07 -7.24 4.75
C GLN A 34 -5.27 -7.78 3.96
N TYR A 35 -6.25 -8.37 4.65
CA TYR A 35 -7.47 -8.89 4.04
C TYR A 35 -8.31 -7.77 3.44
N GLU A 36 -8.57 -6.70 4.20
CA GLU A 36 -9.36 -5.55 3.78
C GLU A 36 -8.74 -4.81 2.60
N LEU A 37 -7.42 -4.59 2.63
CA LEU A 37 -6.71 -4.00 1.49
C LEU A 37 -6.81 -4.90 0.25
N ALA A 38 -6.71 -6.22 0.42
CA ALA A 38 -6.81 -7.18 -0.67
C ALA A 38 -8.23 -7.22 -1.26
N GLU A 39 -9.25 -7.20 -0.41
CA GLU A 39 -10.66 -7.14 -0.78
C GLU A 39 -10.95 -5.89 -1.61
N TYR A 40 -10.51 -4.71 -1.13
CA TYR A 40 -10.67 -3.46 -1.86
C TYR A 40 -9.97 -3.48 -3.23
N LEU A 41 -8.76 -4.07 -3.29
CA LEU A 41 -7.98 -4.17 -4.52
C LEU A 41 -8.41 -5.32 -5.44
N GLN A 42 -9.38 -6.14 -5.04
CA GLN A 42 -9.83 -7.33 -5.76
C GLN A 42 -8.68 -8.31 -6.08
N VAL A 43 -7.83 -8.57 -5.10
CA VAL A 43 -6.72 -9.52 -5.18
C VAL A 43 -6.76 -10.50 -4.01
N ALA A 44 -6.04 -11.61 -4.11
CA ALA A 44 -5.90 -12.51 -2.97
C ALA A 44 -5.07 -11.86 -1.84
N PRO A 45 -5.38 -12.09 -0.55
CA PRO A 45 -4.59 -11.58 0.58
C PRO A 45 -3.10 -11.95 0.53
N SER A 46 -2.78 -13.09 -0.08
CA SER A 46 -1.39 -13.51 -0.33
C SER A 46 -0.61 -12.51 -1.18
N VAL A 47 -1.27 -11.78 -2.09
CA VAL A 47 -0.62 -10.75 -2.91
C VAL A 47 -0.13 -9.58 -2.05
N ILE A 48 -0.91 -9.17 -1.05
CA ILE A 48 -0.51 -8.12 -0.10
C ILE A 48 0.64 -8.63 0.78
N SER A 49 0.51 -9.85 1.30
CA SER A 49 1.57 -10.52 2.05
C SER A 49 2.89 -10.64 1.24
N ASP A 50 2.82 -10.93 -0.06
CA ASP A 50 3.97 -11.02 -0.95
C ASP A 50 4.68 -9.67 -1.15
N TYR A 51 3.91 -8.58 -1.25
CA TYR A 51 4.47 -7.24 -1.30
C TYR A 51 5.16 -6.90 0.02
N GLU A 52 4.46 -7.06 1.14
CA GLU A 52 4.97 -6.67 2.46
C GLU A 52 6.15 -7.53 2.93
N GLY A 53 6.14 -8.82 2.56
CA GLY A 53 7.21 -9.76 2.85
C GLY A 53 8.43 -9.67 1.93
N GLY A 54 8.44 -8.75 0.95
CA GLY A 54 9.58 -8.54 0.06
C GLY A 54 9.83 -9.65 -0.96
N ARG A 55 8.88 -10.59 -1.16
CA ARG A 55 8.98 -11.65 -2.18
C ARG A 55 8.85 -11.09 -3.60
N ARG A 56 8.21 -9.92 -3.75
CA ARG A 56 8.26 -9.10 -4.97
C ARG A 56 9.25 -7.96 -4.78
N LYS A 57 10.42 -8.08 -5.43
CA LYS A 57 11.57 -7.14 -5.32
C LYS A 57 11.19 -5.66 -5.44
N ALA A 58 10.17 -5.32 -6.24
CA ALA A 58 9.62 -3.98 -6.27
C ALA A 58 8.14 -3.99 -6.74
N PRO A 59 7.24 -3.22 -6.11
CA PRO A 59 5.92 -2.94 -6.67
C PRO A 59 6.04 -2.12 -7.96
N ARG A 60 5.20 -2.42 -8.95
CA ARG A 60 5.10 -1.58 -10.15
C ARG A 60 4.46 -0.25 -9.79
N LEU A 61 4.74 0.80 -10.55
CA LEU A 61 4.15 2.13 -10.36
C LEU A 61 2.62 2.08 -10.21
N LEU A 62 1.95 1.29 -11.06
CA LEU A 62 0.49 1.11 -11.00
C LEU A 62 0.03 0.43 -9.69
N SER A 63 0.81 -0.49 -9.15
CA SER A 63 0.52 -1.13 -7.86
C SER A 63 0.64 -0.13 -6.71
N ILE A 64 1.68 0.71 -6.71
CA ILE A 64 1.85 1.79 -5.72
C ILE A 64 0.63 2.70 -5.75
N LYS A 65 0.27 3.21 -6.93
CA LYS A 65 -0.92 4.07 -7.09
C LYS A 65 -2.18 3.42 -6.54
N LYS A 66 -2.45 2.16 -6.91
CA LYS A 66 -3.63 1.43 -6.44
C LYS A 66 -3.65 1.26 -4.92
N ILE A 67 -2.52 0.90 -4.30
CA ILE A 67 -2.41 0.73 -2.86
C ILE A 67 -2.66 2.06 -2.13
N VAL A 68 -2.00 3.13 -2.55
CA VAL A 68 -2.16 4.45 -1.91
C VAL A 68 -3.60 4.92 -1.99
N MET A 69 -4.23 4.82 -3.17
CA MET A 69 -5.64 5.19 -3.33
C MET A 69 -6.56 4.31 -2.48
N ALA A 70 -6.32 3.00 -2.42
CA ALA A 70 -7.12 2.09 -1.60
C ALA A 70 -7.07 2.46 -0.11
N LEU A 71 -5.88 2.74 0.43
CA LEU A 71 -5.74 3.14 1.84
C LEU A 71 -6.54 4.40 2.16
N ILE A 72 -6.45 5.41 1.29
CA ILE A 72 -7.17 6.68 1.45
C ILE A 72 -8.68 6.49 1.35
N GLU A 73 -9.14 5.65 0.42
CA GLU A 73 -10.57 5.41 0.21
C GLU A 73 -11.19 4.51 1.28
N ILE A 74 -10.41 3.63 1.90
CA ILE A 74 -10.85 2.84 3.07
C ILE A 74 -11.00 3.75 4.29
N ASP A 75 -10.01 4.61 4.55
CA ASP A 75 -10.00 5.54 5.71
C ASP A 75 -11.11 6.61 5.67
N LYS A 76 -11.57 6.99 4.48
CA LYS A 76 -12.67 7.94 4.31
C LYS A 76 -14.04 7.38 4.69
N LYS A 77 -14.18 6.06 4.80
CA LYS A 77 -15.45 5.41 5.15
C LYS A 77 -15.67 5.43 6.65
#